data_AF-A0AA35ZC68-F1
#
_entry.id   AF-A0AA35ZC68-F1
#
_cell.length_a   1.000
_cell.length_b   1.000
_cell.length_c   1.000
_cell.angle_alpha   90.00
_cell.angle_beta   90.00
_cell.angle_gamma   90.00
#
_symmetry.space_group_name_H-M   'P 1'
#
loop_
_entity.id
_entity.type
_entity.pdbx_description
1 polymer ?
#
loop_
_entity_poly.entity_id
_entity_poly.type
_entity_poly.pdbx_seq_one_letter_code
_entity_poly.pdbx_strand_id
1 'polypeptide(L)'
;MTRVPPSRRKLKPIHILFSFLFLFITAVEFSCASAQHLLKSERTTLLNLKQQWGNPPSLRNWNASSPPCNWTGVHCNDNGSVEWFELMSKGLTGHIPPFICDLPNLRNLYLSDNSLTGEFPTVFYNCSKLVEIDIAQNGFFGRFPDDIDRFSGLMWIDVGGNNFTGDIPPAIGNLSALMYLSLDNNSFTGSIPSEIGNLSNLETLDLSSNNLEGEIPSGLLLLKKLDSLTLYKNKLSGRIPSVIQSLDLIEIDLSMNKLNGSIPKDFGKLQQLEVLNLFSNHLSGNIPTSISQIPTLKNFRVFKNNLDGELPQEIGFHSKLETFEVFENKLTGKLPENLCGGGTLLVVAAFSNNLTGEIPRSLQSCHSLETILLQDNSFTGEIPPGIWTLSNLSSLMLTGNFLSGELPSTVSWNLSRLEINDNKFSGQIPDSISSWTELNVFKASNNLLSGEIPTSFTSLSQLSVLHLDGNSLSGELPSEIKSWSSLTTLHLARNKLSGPIPQAISYLKGLLDLDLSENQFSGEIPPQMSRLRLSTLNLSSNKLTGRIPFAFDNLAYENSFLNNPDLCASASSPISNLHNCYTKSSHSQKSSPKIIAMIVVLSAFIILVAILCTMIVYRLYLQKKHKHIADLTAWKLVEK
;
A
#
# COMPACT_ATOMS: atom_id res chain seq x y z
N MET A 1 56.22 4.64 -99.67
CA MET A 1 54.98 3.88 -99.88
C MET A 1 54.40 3.53 -98.51
N THR A 2 53.53 4.33 -97.91
CA THR A 2 52.05 4.37 -98.09
C THR A 2 51.36 3.00 -98.02
N ARG A 3 50.66 2.73 -96.90
CA ARG A 3 49.27 2.26 -96.90
C ARG A 3 48.57 2.54 -95.56
N VAL A 4 47.34 3.00 -95.71
CA VAL A 4 46.42 3.63 -94.76
C VAL A 4 45.70 2.58 -93.89
N PRO A 5 45.42 2.82 -92.60
CA PRO A 5 44.57 1.95 -91.77
C PRO A 5 43.08 2.37 -91.83
N PRO A 6 42.14 1.47 -91.50
CA PRO A 6 40.73 1.61 -91.86
C PRO A 6 39.97 2.60 -90.95
N SER A 7 38.92 3.19 -91.52
CA SER A 7 38.08 4.20 -90.88
C SER A 7 37.25 3.63 -89.72
N ARG A 8 37.39 4.25 -88.55
CA ARG A 8 36.42 4.13 -87.45
C ARG A 8 35.23 5.04 -87.75
N ARG A 9 34.05 4.48 -87.98
CA ARG A 9 32.78 5.22 -87.99
C ARG A 9 32.58 5.86 -86.61
N LYS A 10 32.67 7.19 -86.52
CA LYS A 10 32.24 7.96 -85.34
C LYS A 10 30.71 7.91 -85.27
N LEU A 11 30.14 7.30 -84.22
CA LEU A 11 28.74 7.52 -83.87
C LEU A 11 28.56 8.99 -83.46
N LYS A 12 27.51 9.64 -83.98
CA LYS A 12 27.17 11.04 -83.66
C LYS A 12 26.77 11.17 -82.18
N PRO A 13 27.13 12.26 -81.48
CA PRO A 13 26.85 12.47 -80.04
C PRO A 13 25.35 12.43 -79.67
N ILE A 14 24.46 12.66 -80.64
CA ILE A 14 23.00 12.63 -80.47
C ILE A 14 22.47 11.22 -80.17
N HIS A 15 23.09 10.15 -80.67
CA HIS A 15 22.63 8.78 -80.40
C HIS A 15 22.98 8.28 -79.00
N ILE A 16 24.06 8.81 -78.41
CA ILE A 16 24.48 8.45 -77.04
C ILE A 16 23.56 9.14 -76.03
N LEU A 17 23.23 10.42 -76.24
CA LEU A 17 22.27 11.15 -75.39
C LEU A 17 20.85 10.54 -75.43
N PHE A 18 20.38 10.12 -76.61
CA PHE A 18 19.10 9.43 -76.74
C PHE A 18 19.10 8.05 -76.06
N SER A 19 20.22 7.34 -76.11
CA SER A 19 20.35 6.02 -75.44
C SER A 19 20.36 6.17 -73.92
N PHE A 20 21.03 7.19 -73.37
CA PHE A 20 21.01 7.49 -71.93
C PHE A 20 19.65 8.01 -71.45
N LEU A 21 18.97 8.86 -72.22
CA LEU A 21 17.63 9.33 -71.90
C LEU A 21 16.61 8.18 -71.96
N PHE A 22 16.73 7.28 -72.95
CA PHE A 22 15.88 6.10 -73.06
C PHE A 22 16.15 5.07 -71.94
N LEU A 23 17.40 4.83 -71.58
CA LEU A 23 17.78 4.02 -70.41
C LEU A 23 17.28 4.64 -69.10
N PHE A 24 17.31 5.98 -68.98
CA PHE A 24 16.81 6.68 -67.81
C PHE A 24 15.28 6.63 -67.72
N ILE A 25 14.57 6.86 -68.83
CA ILE A 25 13.10 6.76 -68.89
C ILE A 25 12.64 5.32 -68.63
N THR A 26 13.27 4.32 -69.25
CA THR A 26 12.93 2.91 -69.01
C THR A 26 13.28 2.47 -67.58
N ALA A 27 14.35 2.98 -66.97
CA ALA A 27 14.66 2.73 -65.57
C ALA A 27 13.66 3.39 -64.61
N VAL A 28 13.18 4.59 -64.93
CA VAL A 28 12.13 5.30 -64.16
C VAL A 28 10.78 4.61 -64.32
N GLU A 29 10.39 4.19 -65.53
CA GLU A 29 9.16 3.43 -65.78
C GLU A 29 9.20 2.05 -65.10
N PHE A 30 10.35 1.35 -65.15
CA PHE A 30 10.53 0.07 -64.48
C PHE A 30 10.50 0.21 -62.95
N SER A 31 11.14 1.25 -62.40
CA SER A 31 11.09 1.56 -60.96
C SER A 31 9.67 1.92 -60.50
N CYS A 32 8.93 2.70 -61.30
CA CYS A 32 7.54 3.05 -61.02
C CYS A 32 6.60 1.83 -61.09
N ALA A 33 6.77 0.96 -62.10
CA ALA A 33 6.02 -0.29 -62.23
C ALA A 33 6.33 -1.28 -61.09
N SER A 34 7.60 -1.39 -60.67
CA SER A 34 8.02 -2.21 -59.53
C SER A 34 7.43 -1.69 -58.22
N ALA A 35 7.43 -0.37 -58.00
CA ALA A 35 6.81 0.25 -56.83
C ALA A 35 5.30 0.01 -56.79
N GLN A 36 4.60 0.17 -57.93
CA GLN A 36 3.16 -0.12 -58.03
C GLN A 36 2.84 -1.61 -57.78
N HIS A 37 3.69 -2.51 -58.26
CA HIS A 37 3.53 -3.95 -58.01
C HIS A 37 3.70 -4.27 -56.53
N LEU A 38 4.69 -3.67 -55.86
CA LEU A 38 4.94 -3.86 -54.43
C LEU A 38 3.75 -3.40 -53.58
N LEU A 39 3.26 -2.18 -53.81
CA LEU A 39 2.10 -1.61 -53.10
C LEU A 39 0.82 -2.45 -53.30
N LYS A 40 0.65 -3.03 -54.50
CA LYS A 40 -0.45 -3.94 -54.79
C LYS A 40 -0.33 -5.27 -54.02
N SER A 41 0.90 -5.76 -53.85
CA SER A 41 1.20 -6.95 -53.05
C SER A 41 0.89 -6.70 -51.57
N GLU A 42 1.43 -5.63 -50.98
CA GLU A 42 1.22 -5.28 -49.56
C GLU A 42 -0.26 -5.10 -49.24
N ARG A 43 -1.01 -4.40 -50.10
CA ARG A 43 -2.46 -4.26 -49.93
C ARG A 43 -3.17 -5.61 -49.85
N THR A 44 -2.74 -6.59 -50.65
CA THR A 44 -3.33 -7.94 -50.64
C THR A 44 -2.99 -8.66 -49.33
N THR A 45 -1.73 -8.57 -48.89
CA THR A 45 -1.27 -9.09 -47.60
C THR A 45 -2.09 -8.53 -46.45
N LEU A 46 -2.33 -7.22 -46.41
CA LEU A 46 -3.09 -6.57 -45.35
C LEU A 46 -4.58 -6.96 -45.34
N LEU A 47 -5.23 -7.11 -46.50
CA LEU A 47 -6.62 -7.59 -46.54
C LEU A 47 -6.74 -9.04 -46.04
N ASN A 48 -5.74 -9.88 -46.34
CA ASN A 48 -5.65 -11.23 -45.80
C ASN A 48 -5.41 -11.20 -44.28
N LEU A 49 -4.56 -10.30 -43.76
CA LEU A 49 -4.37 -10.11 -42.32
C LEU A 49 -5.68 -9.77 -41.62
N LYS A 50 -6.44 -8.79 -42.13
CA LYS A 50 -7.75 -8.43 -41.57
C LYS A 50 -8.71 -9.61 -41.54
N GLN A 51 -8.72 -10.45 -42.57
CA GLN A 51 -9.55 -11.65 -42.59
C GLN A 51 -9.11 -12.65 -41.51
N GLN A 52 -7.80 -12.90 -41.38
CA GLN A 52 -7.25 -13.80 -40.36
C GLN A 52 -7.52 -13.30 -38.94
N TRP A 53 -7.53 -11.97 -38.75
CA TRP A 53 -7.81 -11.35 -37.46
C TRP A 53 -9.30 -11.24 -37.10
N GLY A 54 -10.17 -11.92 -37.85
CA GLY A 54 -11.60 -12.03 -37.56
C GLY A 54 -12.47 -10.92 -38.16
N ASN A 55 -11.95 -10.14 -39.10
CA ASN A 55 -12.62 -8.98 -39.71
C ASN A 55 -13.22 -8.01 -38.68
N PRO A 56 -12.42 -7.51 -37.73
CA PRO A 56 -12.93 -6.68 -36.65
C PRO A 56 -13.52 -5.37 -37.21
N PRO A 57 -14.62 -4.86 -36.65
CA PRO A 57 -15.27 -3.63 -37.11
C PRO A 57 -14.34 -2.40 -37.09
N SER A 58 -13.36 -2.39 -36.18
CA SER A 58 -12.33 -1.35 -36.04
C SER A 58 -11.49 -1.17 -37.31
N LEU A 59 -11.33 -2.23 -38.13
CA LEU A 59 -10.56 -2.21 -39.39
C LEU A 59 -11.46 -2.09 -40.62
N ARG A 60 -12.66 -1.51 -40.49
CA ARG A 60 -13.62 -1.39 -41.61
C ARG A 60 -13.05 -0.64 -42.83
N ASN A 61 -12.17 0.34 -42.62
CA ASN A 61 -11.56 1.13 -43.70
C ASN A 61 -10.45 0.39 -44.48
N TRP A 62 -10.01 -0.79 -44.03
CA TRP A 62 -9.13 -1.66 -44.80
C TRP A 62 -9.94 -2.30 -45.93
N ASN A 63 -9.89 -1.70 -47.12
CA ASN A 63 -10.63 -2.14 -48.30
C ASN A 63 -9.92 -1.71 -49.60
N ALA A 64 -10.34 -2.28 -50.73
CA ALA A 64 -9.70 -2.04 -52.02
C ALA A 64 -9.84 -0.60 -52.56
N SER A 65 -10.70 0.24 -51.96
CA SER A 65 -11.06 1.57 -52.45
C SER A 65 -10.08 2.68 -52.02
N SER A 66 -9.19 2.43 -51.07
CA SER A 66 -8.17 3.38 -50.60
C SER A 66 -6.79 2.73 -50.46
N PRO A 67 -5.69 3.49 -50.55
CA PRO A 67 -4.35 2.96 -50.34
C PRO A 67 -4.12 2.54 -48.88
N PRO A 68 -3.32 1.48 -48.62
CA PRO A 68 -2.96 1.01 -47.28
C PRO A 68 -2.54 2.09 -46.29
N CYS A 69 -1.76 3.08 -46.72
CA CYS A 69 -1.23 4.12 -45.82
C CYS A 69 -2.30 5.06 -45.26
N ASN A 70 -3.54 4.97 -45.74
CA ASN A 70 -4.68 5.71 -45.20
C ASN A 70 -5.56 4.83 -44.29
N TRP A 71 -5.16 3.59 -44.06
CA TRP A 71 -5.91 2.65 -43.24
C TRP A 71 -5.61 2.84 -41.77
N THR A 72 -6.57 2.48 -40.92
CA THR A 72 -6.44 2.64 -39.48
C THR A 72 -5.26 1.81 -38.98
N GLY A 73 -4.31 2.46 -38.31
CA GLY A 73 -3.15 1.83 -37.69
C GLY A 73 -2.11 1.30 -38.68
N VAL A 74 -2.14 1.69 -39.96
CA VAL A 74 -1.11 1.33 -40.95
C VAL A 74 -0.29 2.57 -41.26
N HIS A 75 1.03 2.45 -41.09
CA HIS A 75 1.95 3.54 -41.36
C HIS A 75 2.99 3.11 -42.38
N CYS A 76 3.33 4.02 -43.27
CA CYS A 76 4.20 3.75 -44.40
C CYS A 76 5.40 4.69 -44.38
N ASN A 77 6.51 4.22 -44.96
CA ASN A 77 7.68 5.05 -45.22
C ASN A 77 7.42 6.07 -46.35
N ASP A 78 8.42 6.91 -46.64
CA ASP A 78 8.38 7.93 -47.70
C ASP A 78 8.06 7.37 -49.10
N ASN A 79 8.33 6.08 -49.33
CA ASN A 79 8.02 5.40 -50.59
C ASN A 79 6.61 4.78 -50.64
N GLY A 80 5.81 4.99 -49.59
CA GLY A 80 4.44 4.48 -49.48
C GLY A 80 4.33 3.00 -49.10
N SER A 81 5.42 2.34 -48.73
CA SER A 81 5.44 0.93 -48.32
C SER A 81 5.28 0.80 -46.81
N VAL A 82 4.57 -0.24 -46.36
CA VAL A 82 4.19 -0.42 -44.95
C VAL A 82 5.43 -0.61 -44.08
N GLU A 83 5.57 0.23 -43.07
CA GLU A 83 6.71 0.27 -42.15
C GLU A 83 6.32 -0.10 -40.72
N TRP A 84 5.14 0.30 -40.22
CA TRP A 84 4.68 -0.14 -38.90
C TRP A 84 3.16 -0.26 -38.75
N PHE A 85 2.76 -1.02 -37.74
CA PHE A 85 1.37 -1.16 -37.31
C PHE A 85 1.13 -0.59 -35.92
N GLU A 86 0.04 0.16 -35.76
CA GLU A 86 -0.49 0.62 -34.48
C GLU A 86 -1.93 0.12 -34.31
N LEU A 87 -2.08 -1.12 -33.84
CA LEU A 87 -3.34 -1.85 -33.77
C LEU A 87 -3.67 -2.30 -32.35
N MET A 88 -3.35 -1.47 -31.37
CA MET A 88 -3.75 -1.66 -29.97
C MET A 88 -5.29 -1.54 -29.80
N SER A 89 -5.88 -2.43 -28.99
CA SER A 89 -7.31 -2.40 -28.63
C SER A 89 -8.25 -2.42 -29.84
N LYS A 90 -7.94 -3.24 -30.86
CA LYS A 90 -8.74 -3.33 -32.09
C LYS A 90 -9.68 -4.52 -32.13
N GLY A 91 -9.68 -5.37 -31.10
CA GLY A 91 -10.49 -6.59 -31.06
C GLY A 91 -10.01 -7.62 -32.08
N LEU A 92 -8.70 -7.66 -32.35
CA LEU A 92 -8.10 -8.67 -33.22
C LEU A 92 -8.23 -10.06 -32.55
N THR A 93 -8.51 -11.09 -33.35
CA THR A 93 -8.62 -12.48 -32.89
C THR A 93 -7.75 -13.41 -33.74
N GLY A 94 -7.67 -14.70 -33.40
CA GLY A 94 -6.93 -15.66 -34.21
C GLY A 94 -5.44 -15.71 -33.85
N HIS A 95 -4.58 -15.88 -34.85
CA HIS A 95 -3.13 -16.08 -34.67
C HIS A 95 -2.34 -15.12 -35.57
N ILE A 96 -1.04 -14.95 -35.31
CA ILE A 96 -0.14 -14.25 -36.22
C ILE A 96 0.15 -15.13 -37.44
N PRO A 97 -0.26 -14.74 -38.66
CA PRO A 97 -0.08 -15.58 -39.84
C PRO A 97 1.34 -15.44 -40.42
N PRO A 98 1.86 -16.48 -41.09
CA PRO A 98 3.26 -16.50 -41.53
C PRO A 98 3.61 -15.49 -42.63
N PHE A 99 2.61 -15.06 -43.40
CA PHE A 99 2.79 -14.08 -44.49
C PHE A 99 2.89 -12.64 -43.99
N ILE A 100 2.85 -12.38 -42.67
CA ILE A 100 3.03 -11.02 -42.14
C ILE A 100 4.41 -10.43 -42.51
N CYS A 101 5.43 -11.29 -42.62
CA CYS A 101 6.78 -10.90 -43.05
C CYS A 101 6.92 -10.76 -44.58
N ASP A 102 5.84 -10.94 -45.36
CA ASP A 102 5.83 -10.57 -46.78
C ASP A 102 5.79 -9.04 -46.97
N LEU A 103 5.61 -8.28 -45.88
CA LEU A 103 5.79 -6.83 -45.82
C LEU A 103 7.28 -6.51 -45.66
N PRO A 104 7.99 -6.14 -46.74
CA PRO A 104 9.46 -6.14 -46.76
C PRO A 104 10.10 -5.00 -45.96
N ASN A 105 9.29 -4.02 -45.56
CA ASN A 105 9.72 -2.84 -44.82
C ASN A 105 9.17 -2.80 -43.40
N LEU A 106 8.53 -3.87 -42.91
CA LEU A 106 7.96 -3.91 -41.57
C LEU A 106 9.08 -3.81 -40.50
N ARG A 107 8.96 -2.81 -39.62
CA ARG A 107 9.90 -2.50 -38.54
C ARG A 107 9.28 -2.56 -37.16
N ASN A 108 8.05 -2.05 -37.00
CA ASN A 108 7.42 -1.98 -35.68
C ASN A 108 6.02 -2.61 -35.75
N LEU A 109 5.69 -3.38 -34.72
CA LEU A 109 4.43 -4.11 -34.65
C LEU A 109 3.81 -3.93 -33.26
N TYR A 110 2.82 -3.05 -33.14
CA TYR A 110 2.06 -2.85 -31.89
C TYR A 110 0.66 -3.47 -32.00
N LEU A 111 0.47 -4.62 -31.35
CA LEU A 111 -0.76 -5.42 -31.36
C LEU A 111 -1.33 -5.66 -29.95
N SER A 112 -0.93 -4.84 -28.98
CA SER A 112 -1.33 -4.99 -27.58
C SER A 112 -2.83 -4.87 -27.33
N ASP A 113 -3.31 -5.43 -26.22
CA ASP A 113 -4.71 -5.38 -25.80
C ASP A 113 -5.67 -5.91 -26.88
N ASN A 114 -5.47 -7.16 -27.28
CA ASN A 114 -6.32 -7.85 -28.25
C ASN A 114 -6.64 -9.27 -27.76
N SER A 115 -7.21 -10.11 -28.61
CA SER A 115 -7.52 -11.52 -28.32
C SER A 115 -6.79 -12.46 -29.27
N LEU A 116 -5.54 -12.12 -29.62
CA LEU A 116 -4.66 -12.98 -30.40
C LEU A 116 -4.17 -14.15 -29.53
N THR A 117 -3.97 -15.29 -30.16
CA THR A 117 -3.62 -16.56 -29.49
C THR A 117 -2.53 -17.28 -30.28
N GLY A 118 -1.99 -18.35 -29.68
CA GLY A 118 -0.93 -19.17 -30.27
C GLY A 118 0.34 -19.14 -29.45
N GLU A 119 1.35 -19.86 -29.92
CA GLU A 119 2.72 -19.76 -29.39
C GLU A 119 3.40 -18.47 -29.84
N PHE A 120 4.59 -18.20 -29.30
CA PHE A 120 5.38 -17.05 -29.75
C PHE A 120 5.60 -17.15 -31.28
N PRO A 121 5.28 -16.10 -32.05
CA PRO A 121 5.33 -16.12 -33.50
C PRO A 121 6.77 -16.07 -34.04
N THR A 122 7.44 -17.23 -34.08
CA THR A 122 8.80 -17.39 -34.66
C THR A 122 8.89 -17.00 -36.14
N VAL A 123 7.76 -16.83 -36.83
CA VAL A 123 7.74 -16.26 -38.18
C VAL A 123 8.37 -14.86 -38.25
N PHE A 124 8.35 -14.10 -37.15
CA PHE A 124 9.01 -12.82 -37.07
C PHE A 124 10.52 -12.88 -37.33
N TYR A 125 11.17 -14.04 -37.18
CA TYR A 125 12.57 -14.23 -37.62
C TYR A 125 12.78 -13.94 -39.11
N ASN A 126 11.73 -14.04 -39.93
CA ASN A 126 11.79 -13.74 -41.37
C ASN A 126 11.57 -12.24 -41.67
N CYS A 127 11.14 -11.44 -40.69
CA CYS A 127 10.97 -10.00 -40.83
C CYS A 127 12.32 -9.31 -40.61
N SER A 128 13.17 -9.25 -41.65
CA SER A 128 14.58 -8.84 -41.53
C SER A 128 14.83 -7.40 -41.05
N LYS A 129 13.81 -6.56 -41.02
CA LYS A 129 13.88 -5.16 -40.58
C LYS A 129 13.16 -4.88 -39.26
N LEU A 130 12.62 -5.92 -38.63
CA LEU A 130 11.86 -5.78 -37.39
C LEU A 130 12.78 -5.30 -36.25
N VAL A 131 12.33 -4.26 -35.57
CA VAL A 131 13.03 -3.58 -34.47
C VAL A 131 12.20 -3.65 -33.19
N GLU A 132 10.88 -3.54 -33.30
CA GLU A 132 10.00 -3.48 -32.15
C GLU A 132 8.81 -4.43 -32.29
N ILE A 133 8.57 -5.20 -31.22
CA ILE A 133 7.42 -6.08 -31.09
C ILE A 133 6.73 -5.74 -29.78
N ASP A 134 5.47 -5.37 -29.86
CA ASP A 134 4.54 -5.32 -28.74
C ASP A 134 3.32 -6.19 -29.06
N ILE A 135 3.21 -7.29 -28.34
CA ILE A 135 2.08 -8.22 -28.38
C ILE A 135 1.48 -8.42 -26.99
N ALA A 136 1.66 -7.44 -26.09
CA ALA A 136 1.21 -7.51 -24.71
C ALA A 136 -0.31 -7.64 -24.59
N GLN A 137 -0.81 -8.10 -23.45
CA GLN A 137 -2.24 -8.19 -23.13
C GLN A 137 -3.04 -8.93 -24.22
N ASN A 138 -2.64 -10.18 -24.48
CA ASN A 138 -3.26 -11.09 -25.43
C ASN A 138 -3.40 -12.49 -24.80
N GLY A 139 -3.69 -13.51 -25.62
CA GLY A 139 -3.79 -14.91 -25.21
C GLY A 139 -2.66 -15.79 -25.75
N PHE A 140 -1.45 -15.25 -25.98
CA PHE A 140 -0.30 -16.06 -26.39
C PHE A 140 0.13 -17.00 -25.26
N PHE A 141 0.58 -18.21 -25.60
CA PHE A 141 0.92 -19.25 -24.63
C PHE A 141 2.15 -20.07 -25.05
N GLY A 142 2.49 -21.11 -24.29
CA GLY A 142 3.62 -21.99 -24.61
C GLY A 142 4.93 -21.45 -24.05
N ARG A 143 6.06 -21.97 -24.54
CA ARG A 143 7.38 -21.52 -24.12
C ARG A 143 7.86 -20.34 -24.96
N PHE A 144 8.62 -19.44 -24.34
CA PHE A 144 9.37 -18.44 -25.09
C PHE A 144 10.52 -19.13 -25.85
N PRO A 145 10.81 -18.74 -27.10
CA PRO A 145 11.64 -19.57 -27.98
C PRO A 145 13.11 -19.58 -27.57
N ASP A 146 13.70 -20.77 -27.47
CA ASP A 146 15.10 -20.97 -27.11
C ASP A 146 16.08 -20.33 -28.13
N ASP A 147 15.64 -20.13 -29.37
CA ASP A 147 16.36 -19.50 -30.48
C ASP A 147 15.97 -18.03 -30.73
N ILE A 148 15.54 -17.31 -29.68
CA ILE A 148 15.18 -15.88 -29.76
C ILE A 148 16.32 -15.01 -30.33
N ASP A 149 17.57 -15.41 -30.16
CA ASP A 149 18.76 -14.72 -30.67
C ASP A 149 18.91 -14.71 -32.19
N ARG A 150 18.02 -15.40 -32.92
CA ARG A 150 17.90 -15.26 -34.37
C ARG A 150 17.46 -13.87 -34.80
N PHE A 151 16.89 -13.07 -33.90
CA PHE A 151 16.72 -11.64 -34.11
C PHE A 151 18.04 -10.90 -33.92
N SER A 152 18.57 -10.31 -34.99
CA SER A 152 19.83 -9.53 -34.91
C SER A 152 19.64 -8.04 -34.62
N GLY A 153 18.40 -7.54 -34.69
CA GLY A 153 18.11 -6.09 -34.67
C GLY A 153 16.95 -5.65 -33.79
N LEU A 154 16.37 -6.56 -32.99
CA LEU A 154 15.30 -6.17 -32.05
C LEU A 154 15.87 -5.28 -30.95
N MET A 155 15.18 -4.16 -30.74
CA MET A 155 15.46 -3.17 -29.70
C MET A 155 14.37 -3.16 -28.63
N TRP A 156 13.14 -3.55 -28.98
CA TRP A 156 11.99 -3.56 -28.07
C TRP A 156 11.22 -4.87 -28.16
N ILE A 157 11.04 -5.53 -27.03
CA ILE A 157 10.19 -6.71 -26.89
C ILE A 157 9.25 -6.48 -25.71
N ASP A 158 7.95 -6.42 -25.99
CA ASP A 158 6.89 -6.46 -24.99
C ASP A 158 5.93 -7.62 -25.28
N VAL A 159 5.90 -8.57 -24.35
CA VAL A 159 4.97 -9.71 -24.36
C VAL A 159 4.19 -9.82 -23.04
N GLY A 160 4.15 -8.73 -22.29
CA GLY A 160 3.50 -8.64 -20.99
C GLY A 160 2.05 -9.10 -21.00
N GLY A 161 1.52 -9.61 -19.89
CA GLY A 161 0.09 -9.94 -19.79
C GLY A 161 -0.38 -11.02 -20.77
N ASN A 162 0.40 -12.08 -20.93
CA ASN A 162 0.06 -13.26 -21.73
C ASN A 162 0.10 -14.52 -20.85
N ASN A 163 0.07 -15.70 -21.47
CA ASN A 163 0.11 -16.98 -20.78
C ASN A 163 1.37 -17.80 -21.14
N PHE A 164 2.50 -17.12 -21.36
CA PHE A 164 3.79 -17.77 -21.58
C PHE A 164 4.27 -18.50 -20.33
N THR A 165 4.96 -19.63 -20.54
CA THR A 165 5.38 -20.59 -19.50
C THR A 165 6.81 -21.05 -19.75
N GLY A 166 7.38 -21.79 -18.79
CA GLY A 166 8.74 -22.28 -18.89
C GLY A 166 9.75 -21.19 -18.55
N ASP A 167 11.02 -21.47 -18.84
CA ASP A 167 12.12 -20.61 -18.39
C ASP A 167 12.41 -19.51 -19.42
N ILE A 168 12.99 -18.41 -18.95
CA ILE A 168 13.55 -17.40 -19.85
C ILE A 168 14.84 -17.97 -20.47
N PRO A 169 14.93 -18.10 -21.81
CA PRO A 169 16.07 -18.77 -22.45
C PRO A 169 17.34 -17.93 -22.33
N PRO A 170 18.52 -18.54 -22.05
CA PRO A 170 19.81 -17.83 -21.99
C PRO A 170 20.16 -17.06 -23.26
N ALA A 171 19.66 -17.52 -24.42
CA ALA A 171 19.82 -16.86 -25.71
C ALA A 171 19.32 -15.40 -25.73
N ILE A 172 18.42 -15.01 -24.80
CA ILE A 172 17.99 -13.60 -24.68
C ILE A 172 19.19 -12.66 -24.52
N GLY A 173 20.26 -13.09 -23.84
CA GLY A 173 21.47 -12.30 -23.62
C GLY A 173 22.29 -11.99 -24.89
N ASN A 174 21.98 -12.65 -26.01
CA ASN A 174 22.63 -12.41 -27.30
C ASN A 174 21.96 -11.28 -28.11
N LEU A 175 20.82 -10.76 -27.68
CA LEU A 175 20.12 -9.64 -28.33
C LEU A 175 20.80 -8.30 -28.02
N SER A 176 22.00 -8.08 -28.57
CA SER A 176 22.86 -6.95 -28.20
C SER A 176 22.26 -5.56 -28.47
N ALA A 177 21.25 -5.46 -29.33
CA ALA A 177 20.54 -4.21 -29.64
C ALA A 177 19.38 -3.92 -28.68
N LEU A 178 19.00 -4.86 -27.82
CA LEU A 178 17.82 -4.76 -26.96
C LEU A 178 17.99 -3.63 -25.94
N MET A 179 16.99 -2.75 -25.90
CA MET A 179 16.86 -1.60 -25.00
C MET A 179 15.70 -1.78 -24.04
N TYR A 180 14.61 -2.42 -24.49
CA TYR A 180 13.42 -2.66 -23.70
C TYR A 180 13.03 -4.14 -23.74
N LEU A 181 12.87 -4.73 -22.56
CA LEU A 181 12.38 -6.10 -22.40
C LEU A 181 11.30 -6.13 -21.32
N SER A 182 10.05 -6.35 -21.73
CA SER A 182 8.96 -6.70 -20.80
C SER A 182 8.43 -8.11 -21.06
N LEU A 183 8.49 -8.93 -20.02
CA LEU A 183 7.92 -10.28 -19.93
C LEU A 183 6.91 -10.37 -18.78
N ASP A 184 6.40 -9.23 -18.30
CA ASP A 184 5.60 -9.12 -17.08
C ASP A 184 4.27 -9.90 -17.16
N ASN A 185 3.69 -10.19 -15.99
CA ASN A 185 2.34 -10.76 -15.88
C ASN A 185 2.10 -11.98 -16.79
N ASN A 186 3.02 -12.95 -16.70
CA ASN A 186 2.97 -14.22 -17.42
C ASN A 186 3.10 -15.38 -16.39
N SER A 187 3.41 -16.59 -16.87
CA SER A 187 3.68 -17.76 -16.03
C SER A 187 5.11 -18.29 -16.18
N PHE A 188 6.08 -17.40 -16.42
CA PHE A 188 7.51 -17.78 -16.51
C PHE A 188 8.01 -18.41 -15.21
N THR A 189 8.79 -19.47 -15.32
CA THR A 189 9.40 -20.25 -14.23
C THR A 189 10.92 -20.24 -14.31
N GLY A 190 11.59 -21.00 -13.43
CA GLY A 190 13.04 -21.11 -13.43
C GLY A 190 13.72 -19.83 -12.95
N SER A 191 15.03 -19.74 -13.13
CA SER A 191 15.82 -18.58 -12.74
C SER A 191 15.91 -17.54 -13.84
N ILE A 192 16.16 -16.28 -13.47
CA ILE A 192 16.60 -15.25 -14.42
C ILE A 192 17.99 -15.68 -14.96
N PRO A 193 18.17 -15.86 -16.28
CA PRO A 193 19.45 -16.30 -16.85
C PRO A 193 20.54 -15.25 -16.61
N SER A 194 21.76 -15.71 -16.31
CA SER A 194 22.90 -14.81 -16.03
C SER A 194 23.32 -13.97 -17.25
N GLU A 195 23.04 -14.50 -18.44
CA GLU A 195 23.29 -13.94 -19.75
C GLU A 195 22.54 -12.63 -20.00
N ILE A 196 21.47 -12.34 -19.23
CA ILE A 196 20.80 -11.03 -19.26
C ILE A 196 21.77 -9.88 -18.97
N GLY A 197 22.85 -10.15 -18.20
CA GLY A 197 23.93 -9.21 -17.94
C GLY A 197 24.79 -8.85 -19.16
N ASN A 198 24.60 -9.50 -20.31
CA ASN A 198 25.27 -9.18 -21.57
C ASN A 198 24.53 -8.10 -22.38
N LEU A 199 23.30 -7.73 -22.01
CA LEU A 199 22.46 -6.76 -22.70
C LEU A 199 22.93 -5.32 -22.43
N SER A 200 24.09 -4.94 -22.95
CA SER A 200 24.75 -3.65 -22.65
C SER A 200 23.97 -2.40 -23.07
N ASN A 201 22.94 -2.55 -23.90
CA ASN A 201 22.05 -1.48 -24.33
C ASN A 201 20.72 -1.42 -23.55
N LEU A 202 20.48 -2.36 -22.64
CA LEU A 202 19.21 -2.45 -21.92
C LEU A 202 19.02 -1.24 -21.01
N GLU A 203 17.87 -0.61 -21.18
CA GLU A 203 17.39 0.57 -20.44
C GLU A 203 16.29 0.14 -19.47
N THR A 204 15.31 -0.63 -19.95
CA THR A 204 14.19 -1.11 -19.12
C THR A 204 14.10 -2.63 -19.11
N LEU A 205 13.97 -3.20 -17.92
CA LEU A 205 13.67 -4.62 -17.71
C LEU A 205 12.47 -4.81 -16.78
N ASP A 206 11.40 -5.38 -17.31
CA ASP A 206 10.24 -5.82 -16.53
C ASP A 206 10.03 -7.34 -16.63
N LEU A 207 10.20 -8.01 -15.48
CA LEU A 207 9.93 -9.44 -15.31
C LEU A 207 8.90 -9.68 -14.19
N SER A 208 8.14 -8.65 -13.83
CA SER A 208 7.25 -8.67 -12.67
C SER A 208 6.07 -9.63 -12.85
N SER A 209 5.42 -10.01 -11.75
CA SER A 209 4.22 -10.84 -11.73
C SER A 209 4.36 -12.18 -12.47
N ASN A 210 5.44 -12.90 -12.21
CA ASN A 210 5.72 -14.23 -12.77
C ASN A 210 5.96 -15.27 -11.64
N ASN A 211 6.45 -16.46 -11.99
CA ASN A 211 6.84 -17.51 -11.05
C ASN A 211 8.37 -17.71 -10.98
N LEU A 212 9.16 -16.68 -11.32
CA LEU A 212 10.63 -16.76 -11.37
C LEU A 212 11.21 -17.03 -9.97
N GLU A 213 12.23 -17.88 -9.91
CA GLU A 213 12.92 -18.30 -8.69
C GLU A 213 14.44 -18.10 -8.82
N GLY A 214 15.22 -18.63 -7.85
CA GLY A 214 16.67 -18.45 -7.84
C GLY A 214 17.09 -17.06 -7.35
N GLU A 215 18.32 -16.65 -7.66
CA GLU A 215 18.89 -15.36 -7.24
C GLU A 215 18.80 -14.31 -8.35
N ILE A 216 18.89 -13.03 -7.99
CA ILE A 216 19.05 -11.94 -8.96
C ILE A 216 20.49 -12.01 -9.51
N PRO A 217 20.70 -12.21 -10.83
CA PRO A 217 22.05 -12.28 -11.38
C PRO A 217 22.82 -10.99 -11.17
N SER A 218 24.05 -11.07 -10.67
CA SER A 218 24.85 -9.87 -10.37
C SER A 218 25.14 -9.01 -11.60
N GLY A 219 25.20 -9.61 -12.78
CA GLY A 219 25.40 -8.91 -14.05
C GLY A 219 24.29 -7.89 -14.38
N LEU A 220 23.08 -8.08 -13.84
CA LEU A 220 21.95 -7.22 -14.11
C LEU A 220 22.17 -5.79 -13.60
N LEU A 221 22.71 -5.64 -12.38
CA LEU A 221 23.04 -4.33 -11.79
C LEU A 221 24.40 -3.76 -12.28
N LEU A 222 25.02 -4.40 -13.28
CA LEU A 222 26.20 -3.89 -13.97
C LEU A 222 25.87 -3.23 -15.32
N LEU A 223 24.62 -3.34 -15.79
CA LEU A 223 24.14 -2.76 -17.04
C LEU A 223 24.06 -1.24 -16.92
N LYS A 224 25.02 -0.54 -17.52
CA LYS A 224 25.23 0.90 -17.28
C LYS A 224 24.11 1.81 -17.76
N LYS A 225 23.30 1.35 -18.73
CA LYS A 225 22.18 2.12 -19.29
C LYS A 225 20.84 1.82 -18.60
N LEU A 226 20.81 0.84 -17.70
CA LEU A 226 19.58 0.40 -17.07
C LEU A 226 19.02 1.55 -16.20
N ASP A 227 17.82 2.01 -16.53
CA ASP A 227 17.08 3.06 -15.84
C ASP A 227 15.87 2.52 -15.05
N SER A 228 15.31 1.39 -15.44
CA SER A 228 14.17 0.76 -14.76
C SER A 228 14.36 -0.74 -14.62
N LEU A 229 14.22 -1.22 -13.37
CA LEU A 229 14.31 -2.63 -13.01
C LEU A 229 13.10 -3.04 -12.16
N THR A 230 12.18 -3.79 -12.75
CA THR A 230 10.97 -4.29 -12.08
C THR A 230 10.93 -5.82 -12.06
N LEU A 231 11.13 -6.38 -10.86
CA LEU A 231 11.10 -7.83 -10.58
C LEU A 231 10.00 -8.20 -9.55
N TYR A 232 9.09 -7.25 -9.29
CA TYR A 232 7.98 -7.36 -8.34
C TYR A 232 7.21 -8.68 -8.47
N LYS A 233 6.76 -9.24 -7.34
CA LYS A 233 5.81 -10.38 -7.30
C LYS A 233 6.30 -11.61 -8.08
N ASN A 234 7.43 -12.14 -7.60
CA ASN A 234 8.02 -13.39 -8.06
C ASN A 234 8.34 -14.29 -6.83
N LYS A 235 9.18 -15.31 -7.01
CA LYS A 235 9.70 -16.18 -5.95
C LYS A 235 11.22 -16.06 -5.80
N LEU A 236 11.80 -14.94 -6.25
CA LEU A 236 13.24 -14.68 -6.21
C LEU A 236 13.75 -14.71 -4.76
N SER A 237 14.96 -15.21 -4.58
CA SER A 237 15.58 -15.49 -3.29
C SER A 237 17.06 -15.08 -3.30
N GLY A 238 17.78 -15.37 -2.22
CA GLY A 238 19.16 -14.93 -2.07
C GLY A 238 19.28 -13.43 -1.81
N ARG A 239 20.49 -12.89 -1.98
CA ARG A 239 20.82 -11.51 -1.64
C ARG A 239 20.66 -10.59 -2.84
N ILE A 240 20.34 -9.33 -2.59
CA ILE A 240 20.46 -8.28 -3.60
C ILE A 240 21.96 -8.10 -3.93
N PRO A 241 22.39 -8.11 -5.22
CA PRO A 241 23.79 -7.93 -5.57
C PRO A 241 24.35 -6.62 -5.03
N SER A 242 25.52 -6.68 -4.41
CA SER A 242 26.05 -5.55 -3.63
C SER A 242 26.81 -4.51 -4.46
N VAL A 243 27.26 -4.88 -5.66
CA VAL A 243 28.02 -4.01 -6.58
C VAL A 243 27.08 -3.49 -7.64
N ILE A 244 27.03 -2.17 -7.80
CA ILE A 244 26.09 -1.52 -8.70
C ILE A 244 26.83 -0.55 -9.60
N GLN A 245 26.65 -0.73 -10.91
CA GLN A 245 27.17 0.15 -11.97
C GLN A 245 26.05 0.72 -12.87
N SER A 246 24.80 0.28 -12.69
CA SER A 246 23.59 0.86 -13.27
C SER A 246 23.25 2.20 -12.58
N LEU A 247 24.10 3.21 -12.76
CA LEU A 247 24.00 4.48 -12.03
C LEU A 247 22.84 5.37 -12.50
N ASP A 248 22.28 5.07 -13.66
CA ASP A 248 21.17 5.79 -14.27
C ASP A 248 19.79 5.25 -13.84
N LEU A 249 19.74 4.29 -12.90
CA LEU A 249 18.50 3.76 -12.34
C LEU A 249 17.64 4.86 -11.71
N ILE A 250 16.41 4.97 -12.22
CA ILE A 250 15.30 5.80 -11.77
C ILE A 250 14.36 4.98 -10.89
N GLU A 251 14.13 3.71 -11.25
CA GLU A 251 13.20 2.82 -10.56
C GLU A 251 13.83 1.45 -10.26
N ILE A 252 13.68 1.03 -9.01
CA ILE A 252 13.96 -0.34 -8.56
C ILE A 252 12.73 -0.86 -7.82
N ASP A 253 12.08 -1.88 -8.39
CA ASP A 253 11.05 -2.65 -7.70
C ASP A 253 11.42 -4.13 -7.59
N LEU A 254 11.82 -4.53 -6.38
CA LEU A 254 12.15 -5.91 -6.01
C LEU A 254 11.15 -6.50 -5.01
N SER A 255 10.02 -5.82 -4.82
CA SER A 255 9.07 -6.13 -3.75
C SER A 255 8.28 -7.44 -3.99
N MET A 256 7.67 -7.98 -2.94
CA MET A 256 6.90 -9.23 -2.98
C MET A 256 7.69 -10.43 -3.55
N ASN A 257 8.88 -10.66 -3.01
CA ASN A 257 9.75 -11.79 -3.32
C ASN A 257 10.15 -12.52 -2.03
N LYS A 258 11.20 -13.34 -2.07
CA LYS A 258 11.80 -14.03 -0.92
C LYS A 258 13.25 -13.57 -0.68
N LEU A 259 13.62 -12.36 -1.10
CA LEU A 259 14.98 -11.83 -0.99
C LEU A 259 15.40 -11.71 0.49
N ASN A 260 16.67 -11.95 0.77
CA ASN A 260 17.25 -11.93 2.10
C ASN A 260 18.57 -11.14 2.16
N GLY A 261 19.18 -11.07 3.35
CA GLY A 261 20.39 -10.27 3.56
C GLY A 261 20.07 -8.78 3.66
N SER A 262 21.11 -7.94 3.57
CA SER A 262 20.99 -6.49 3.77
C SER A 262 20.75 -5.72 2.49
N ILE A 263 20.12 -4.56 2.61
CA ILE A 263 20.05 -3.58 1.53
C ILE A 263 21.48 -3.12 1.17
N PRO A 264 21.92 -3.16 -0.10
CA PRO A 264 23.26 -2.75 -0.49
C PRO A 264 23.54 -1.27 -0.18
N LYS A 265 24.71 -0.98 0.42
CA LYS A 265 25.16 0.41 0.64
C LYS A 265 25.35 1.18 -0.67
N ASP A 266 25.65 0.46 -1.76
CA ASP A 266 25.82 0.99 -3.10
C ASP A 266 24.53 1.61 -3.68
N PHE A 267 23.34 1.35 -3.13
CA PHE A 267 22.13 2.09 -3.50
C PHE A 267 22.29 3.60 -3.31
N GLY A 268 23.11 4.05 -2.36
CA GLY A 268 23.40 5.48 -2.21
C GLY A 268 24.18 6.11 -3.38
N LYS A 269 24.71 5.31 -4.33
CA LYS A 269 25.35 5.82 -5.56
C LYS A 269 24.33 6.21 -6.64
N LEU A 270 23.07 5.79 -6.50
CA LEU A 270 22.03 5.96 -7.49
C LEU A 270 21.42 7.35 -7.40
N GLN A 271 22.09 8.34 -7.99
CA GLN A 271 21.75 9.76 -7.84
C GLN A 271 20.51 10.20 -8.64
N GLN A 272 19.96 9.31 -9.48
CA GLN A 272 18.73 9.52 -10.26
C GLN A 272 17.54 8.72 -9.72
N LEU A 273 17.74 7.90 -8.67
CA LEU A 273 16.71 6.99 -8.17
C LEU A 273 15.55 7.78 -7.57
N GLU A 274 14.36 7.59 -8.10
CA GLU A 274 13.12 8.19 -7.63
C GLU A 274 12.28 7.19 -6.82
N VAL A 275 12.28 5.92 -7.23
CA VAL A 275 11.45 4.86 -6.65
C VAL A 275 12.30 3.69 -6.16
N LEU A 276 12.19 3.40 -4.87
CA LEU A 276 12.83 2.24 -4.24
C LEU A 276 11.79 1.39 -3.48
N ASN A 277 11.35 0.32 -4.12
CA ASN A 277 10.38 -0.63 -3.58
C ASN A 277 11.06 -1.97 -3.25
N LEU A 278 11.17 -2.29 -1.96
CA LEU A 278 11.76 -3.52 -1.46
C LEU A 278 10.82 -4.29 -0.50
N PHE A 279 9.57 -3.83 -0.38
CA PHE A 279 8.63 -4.33 0.63
C PHE A 279 8.25 -5.80 0.45
N SER A 280 7.72 -6.43 1.50
CA SER A 280 7.29 -7.85 1.47
C SER A 280 8.39 -8.81 1.00
N ASN A 281 9.53 -8.79 1.69
CA ASN A 281 10.66 -9.69 1.50
C ASN A 281 11.15 -10.22 2.87
N HIS A 282 12.31 -10.86 2.93
CA HIS A 282 13.00 -11.28 4.15
C HIS A 282 14.30 -10.49 4.39
N LEU A 283 14.37 -9.22 3.94
CA LEU A 283 15.55 -8.37 4.09
C LEU A 283 15.81 -8.08 5.57
N SER A 284 17.07 -7.98 5.97
CA SER A 284 17.51 -7.88 7.36
C SER A 284 18.68 -6.92 7.52
N GLY A 285 19.00 -6.54 8.75
CA GLY A 285 20.04 -5.55 9.02
C GLY A 285 19.55 -4.12 8.80
N ASN A 286 20.45 -3.17 9.02
CA ASN A 286 20.13 -1.75 8.98
C ASN A 286 19.86 -1.24 7.56
N ILE A 287 19.00 -0.24 7.47
CA ILE A 287 18.87 0.60 6.26
C ILE A 287 20.16 1.44 6.12
N PRO A 288 20.89 1.36 4.99
CA PRO A 288 22.12 2.13 4.80
C PRO A 288 21.90 3.64 4.87
N THR A 289 22.75 4.33 5.63
CA THR A 289 22.72 5.81 5.72
C THR A 289 23.03 6.50 4.39
N SER A 290 23.70 5.81 3.47
CA SER A 290 23.98 6.33 2.13
C SER A 290 22.71 6.57 1.31
N ILE A 291 21.57 5.94 1.64
CA ILE A 291 20.28 6.19 0.97
C ILE A 291 19.79 7.63 1.23
N SER A 292 20.13 8.23 2.38
CA SER A 292 19.80 9.63 2.68
C SER A 292 20.47 10.63 1.74
N GLN A 293 21.48 10.22 0.98
CA GLN A 293 22.25 11.04 0.05
C GLN A 293 21.69 11.02 -1.38
N ILE A 294 20.56 10.35 -1.62
CA ILE A 294 19.89 10.29 -2.93
C ILE A 294 18.96 11.50 -3.07
N PRO A 295 19.28 12.53 -3.88
CA PRO A 295 18.51 13.77 -3.90
C PRO A 295 17.16 13.65 -4.62
N THR A 296 17.04 12.68 -5.52
CA THR A 296 15.86 12.45 -6.37
C THR A 296 14.80 11.55 -5.73
N LEU A 297 15.09 10.93 -4.58
CA LEU A 297 14.23 9.92 -3.98
C LEU A 297 12.86 10.51 -3.61
N LYS A 298 11.80 9.93 -4.17
CA LYS A 298 10.40 10.29 -3.92
C LYS A 298 9.68 9.20 -3.13
N ASN A 299 9.83 7.95 -3.54
CA ASN A 299 9.11 6.81 -2.98
C ASN A 299 10.09 5.84 -2.32
N PHE A 300 10.00 5.73 -0.99
CA PHE A 300 10.83 4.83 -0.21
C PHE A 300 9.95 3.82 0.54
N ARG A 301 9.87 2.58 0.03
CA ARG A 301 8.98 1.54 0.55
C ARG A 301 9.74 0.26 0.87
N VAL A 302 9.97 0.01 2.15
CA VAL A 302 10.73 -1.15 2.66
C VAL A 302 9.96 -1.96 3.72
N PHE A 303 8.66 -1.72 3.83
CA PHE A 303 7.79 -2.34 4.81
C PHE A 303 7.70 -3.87 4.69
N LYS A 304 7.25 -4.54 5.77
CA LYS A 304 7.06 -6.00 5.81
C LYS A 304 8.34 -6.76 5.43
N ASN A 305 9.36 -6.53 6.24
CA ASN A 305 10.68 -7.16 6.14
C ASN A 305 11.18 -7.49 7.57
N ASN A 306 12.44 -7.90 7.70
CA ASN A 306 13.12 -8.16 8.96
C ASN A 306 14.19 -7.10 9.26
N LEU A 307 14.04 -5.86 8.74
CA LEU A 307 15.00 -4.77 8.92
C LEU A 307 15.05 -4.33 10.38
N ASP A 308 16.23 -3.99 10.86
CA ASP A 308 16.48 -3.59 12.25
C ASP A 308 17.39 -2.35 12.33
N GLY A 309 17.80 -1.99 13.55
CA GLY A 309 18.61 -0.80 13.79
C GLY A 309 17.81 0.50 13.64
N GLU A 310 18.51 1.63 13.57
CA GLU A 310 17.89 2.95 13.46
C GLU A 310 17.61 3.35 12.01
N LEU A 311 16.55 4.13 11.81
CA LEU A 311 16.30 4.83 10.56
C LEU A 311 17.43 5.85 10.28
N PRO A 312 17.91 5.99 9.03
CA PRO A 312 18.84 7.05 8.66
C PRO A 312 18.26 8.45 8.96
N GLN A 313 18.88 9.17 9.91
CA GLN A 313 18.30 10.41 10.44
C GLN A 313 18.29 11.58 9.43
N GLU A 314 19.09 11.51 8.36
CA GLU A 314 19.15 12.50 7.28
C GLU A 314 18.18 12.22 6.13
N ILE A 315 17.42 11.11 6.16
CA ILE A 315 16.47 10.82 5.08
C ILE A 315 15.38 11.89 5.01
N GLY A 316 15.06 12.35 3.78
CA GLY A 316 14.18 13.49 3.54
C GLY A 316 14.86 14.87 3.59
N PHE A 317 16.10 14.96 4.09
CA PHE A 317 16.83 16.24 4.13
C PHE A 317 17.28 16.69 2.73
N HIS A 318 17.79 15.78 1.92
CA HIS A 318 18.26 16.05 0.56
C HIS A 318 17.23 15.67 -0.52
N SER A 319 16.15 14.99 -0.13
CA SER A 319 15.21 14.35 -1.04
C SER A 319 13.79 14.90 -0.88
N LYS A 320 13.06 15.00 -2.00
CA LYS A 320 11.66 15.42 -2.00
C LYS A 320 10.76 14.19 -1.89
N LEU A 321 10.74 13.59 -0.70
CA LEU A 321 9.91 12.41 -0.44
C LEU A 321 8.44 12.75 -0.66
N GLU A 322 7.74 11.83 -1.32
CA GLU A 322 6.29 11.80 -1.50
C GLU A 322 5.69 10.70 -0.63
N THR A 323 6.34 9.53 -0.56
CA THR A 323 5.92 8.42 0.31
C THR A 323 7.10 7.84 1.10
N PHE A 324 6.87 7.63 2.40
CA PHE A 324 7.83 6.99 3.31
C PHE A 324 7.13 5.86 4.08
N GLU A 325 7.40 4.60 3.69
CA GLU A 325 6.71 3.43 4.23
C GLU A 325 7.71 2.36 4.70
N VAL A 326 7.83 2.23 6.02
CA VAL A 326 8.81 1.36 6.71
C VAL A 326 8.17 0.41 7.73
N PHE A 327 6.83 0.35 7.75
CA PHE A 327 6.04 -0.42 8.71
C PHE A 327 6.31 -1.94 8.69
N GLU A 328 5.88 -2.67 9.72
CA GLU A 328 6.07 -4.12 9.84
C GLU A 328 7.55 -4.54 9.67
N ASN A 329 8.42 -3.99 10.52
CA ASN A 329 9.84 -4.33 10.62
C ASN A 329 10.24 -4.43 12.10
N LYS A 330 11.54 -4.41 12.40
CA LYS A 330 12.11 -4.37 13.76
C LYS A 330 12.91 -3.09 14.01
N LEU A 331 12.54 -2.00 13.35
CA LEU A 331 13.27 -0.73 13.39
C LEU A 331 13.17 -0.11 14.79
N THR A 332 14.25 0.51 15.22
CA THR A 332 14.43 1.15 16.53
C THR A 332 14.83 2.62 16.39
N GLY A 333 15.02 3.31 17.51
CA GLY A 333 15.46 4.71 17.50
C GLY A 333 14.32 5.66 17.18
N LYS A 334 14.64 6.84 16.65
CA LYS A 334 13.68 7.92 16.39
C LYS A 334 13.23 7.96 14.93
N LEU A 335 12.02 8.45 14.71
CA LEU A 335 11.57 8.84 13.37
C LEU A 335 12.42 10.05 12.89
N PRO A 336 12.94 10.06 11.65
CA PRO A 336 13.81 11.11 11.16
C PRO A 336 13.17 12.50 11.17
N GLU A 337 13.94 13.52 11.56
CA GLU A 337 13.41 14.88 11.70
C GLU A 337 13.09 15.53 10.35
N ASN A 338 13.70 15.14 9.23
CA ASN A 338 13.55 15.88 7.96
C ASN A 338 12.73 15.14 6.90
N LEU A 339 11.83 14.23 7.27
CA LEU A 339 11.03 13.45 6.30
C LEU A 339 10.30 14.34 5.27
N CYS A 340 9.79 15.50 5.69
CA CYS A 340 9.12 16.46 4.80
C CYS A 340 10.00 17.68 4.46
N GLY A 341 11.33 17.55 4.45
CA GLY A 341 12.24 18.65 4.10
C GLY A 341 11.94 19.26 2.72
N GLY A 342 11.48 18.43 1.78
CA GLY A 342 11.07 18.85 0.43
C GLY A 342 9.64 19.38 0.27
N GLY A 343 8.81 19.31 1.32
CA GLY A 343 7.43 19.84 1.31
C GLY A 343 6.39 19.05 0.49
N THR A 344 6.74 17.86 -0.02
CA THR A 344 5.88 17.05 -0.92
C THR A 344 5.35 15.76 -0.27
N LEU A 345 5.65 15.52 1.00
CA LEU A 345 5.37 14.25 1.67
C LEU A 345 3.86 14.08 1.91
N LEU A 346 3.28 13.06 1.29
CA LEU A 346 1.85 12.73 1.37
C LEU A 346 1.57 11.72 2.50
N VAL A 347 2.45 10.71 2.63
CA VAL A 347 2.24 9.57 3.53
C VAL A 347 3.50 9.28 4.36
N VAL A 348 3.30 9.15 5.67
CA VAL A 348 4.27 8.57 6.60
C VAL A 348 3.65 7.33 7.25
N ALA A 349 4.19 6.15 6.93
CA ALA A 349 3.76 4.89 7.51
C ALA A 349 4.94 4.14 8.14
N ALA A 350 4.96 4.08 9.48
CA ALA A 350 6.01 3.44 10.26
C ALA A 350 5.46 2.54 11.38
N PHE A 351 4.20 2.14 11.29
CA PHE A 351 3.52 1.32 12.29
C PHE A 351 4.15 -0.08 12.46
N SER A 352 3.83 -0.77 13.56
CA SER A 352 4.33 -2.12 13.86
C SER A 352 5.85 -2.22 13.79
N ASN A 353 6.53 -1.41 14.60
CA ASN A 353 7.99 -1.38 14.76
C ASN A 353 8.34 -1.17 16.25
N ASN A 354 9.63 -0.99 16.56
CA ASN A 354 10.14 -0.67 17.89
C ASN A 354 10.63 0.78 17.95
N LEU A 355 10.01 1.72 17.22
CA LEU A 355 10.41 3.12 17.19
C LEU A 355 10.06 3.81 18.52
N THR A 356 10.87 4.79 18.89
CA THR A 356 10.86 5.48 20.18
C THR A 356 11.01 6.99 19.99
N GLY A 357 10.89 7.74 21.08
CA GLY A 357 11.06 9.20 21.07
C GLY A 357 9.77 9.93 20.72
N GLU A 358 9.88 11.23 20.47
CA GLU A 358 8.74 12.09 20.11
C GLU A 358 8.46 12.04 18.60
N ILE A 359 7.22 12.34 18.21
CA ILE A 359 6.87 12.59 16.82
C ILE A 359 7.62 13.88 16.38
N PRO A 360 8.38 13.85 15.26
CA PRO A 360 9.17 14.99 14.79
C PRO A 360 8.36 16.27 14.63
N ARG A 361 8.91 17.39 15.11
CA ARG A 361 8.22 18.69 15.07
C ARG A 361 8.14 19.24 13.66
N SER A 362 9.11 18.92 12.81
CA SER A 362 9.10 19.29 11.39
C SER A 362 7.82 18.90 10.65
N LEU A 363 7.17 17.78 11.02
CA LEU A 363 5.94 17.31 10.37
C LEU A 363 4.79 18.29 10.53
N GLN A 364 4.81 19.13 11.57
CA GLN A 364 3.77 20.13 11.84
C GLN A 364 3.65 21.21 10.76
N SER A 365 4.65 21.36 9.89
CA SER A 365 4.67 22.34 8.79
C SER A 365 4.52 21.70 7.42
N CYS A 366 4.27 20.39 7.37
CA CYS A 366 4.14 19.63 6.13
C CYS A 366 2.69 19.64 5.64
N HIS A 367 2.30 20.72 4.96
CA HIS A 367 0.92 20.95 4.52
C HIS A 367 0.43 19.96 3.45
N SER A 368 1.35 19.22 2.82
CA SER A 368 1.06 18.14 1.87
C SER A 368 0.64 16.83 2.52
N LEU A 369 0.88 16.63 3.83
CA LEU A 369 0.55 15.36 4.49
C LEU A 369 -0.95 15.09 4.47
N GLU A 370 -1.29 13.90 4.00
CA GLU A 370 -2.65 13.38 3.96
C GLU A 370 -2.86 12.30 5.01
N THR A 371 -1.82 11.51 5.29
CA THR A 371 -1.91 10.31 6.13
C THR A 371 -0.67 10.11 7.00
N ILE A 372 -0.88 9.89 8.31
CA ILE A 372 0.15 9.54 9.29
C ILE A 372 -0.26 8.24 10.03
N LEU A 373 0.54 7.19 9.85
CA LEU A 373 0.33 5.85 10.43
C LEU A 373 1.53 5.44 11.28
N LEU A 374 1.44 5.60 12.60
CA LEU A 374 2.51 5.33 13.57
C LEU A 374 2.10 4.37 14.69
N GLN A 375 1.06 3.58 14.47
CA GLN A 375 0.51 2.65 15.45
C GLN A 375 1.55 1.60 15.89
N ASP A 376 1.32 0.98 17.04
CA ASP A 376 2.08 -0.19 17.52
C ASP A 376 3.60 0.06 17.52
N ASN A 377 4.00 1.08 18.28
CA ASN A 377 5.39 1.50 18.49
C ASN A 377 5.58 1.91 19.97
N SER A 378 6.64 2.66 20.28
CA SER A 378 6.92 3.21 21.61
C SER A 378 7.13 4.73 21.57
N PHE A 379 6.37 5.44 20.72
CA PHE A 379 6.41 6.90 20.69
C PHE A 379 5.91 7.51 22.00
N THR A 380 6.55 8.59 22.44
CA THR A 380 6.30 9.29 23.71
C THR A 380 6.06 10.78 23.48
N GLY A 381 5.65 11.49 24.52
CA GLY A 381 5.45 12.95 24.45
C GLY A 381 4.13 13.32 23.80
N GLU A 382 3.97 14.61 23.50
CA GLU A 382 2.74 15.15 22.90
C GLU A 382 2.83 15.17 21.37
N ILE A 383 1.67 15.14 20.72
CA ILE A 383 1.59 15.37 19.27
C ILE A 383 1.93 16.85 19.00
N PRO A 384 2.91 17.16 18.13
CA PRO A 384 3.20 18.54 17.72
C PRO A 384 1.93 19.30 17.31
N PRO A 385 1.62 20.46 17.91
CA PRO A 385 0.33 21.11 17.75
C PRO A 385 -0.10 21.38 16.31
N GLY A 386 0.86 21.73 15.44
CA GLY A 386 0.56 22.01 14.03
C GLY A 386 0.07 20.79 13.25
N ILE A 387 0.37 19.55 13.68
CA ILE A 387 -0.13 18.33 13.04
C ILE A 387 -1.65 18.28 13.10
N TRP A 388 -2.24 18.70 14.22
CA TRP A 388 -3.69 18.71 14.37
C TRP A 388 -4.37 19.55 13.30
N THR A 389 -3.74 20.63 12.84
CA THR A 389 -4.34 21.63 11.94
C THR A 389 -3.82 21.56 10.50
N LEU A 390 -3.10 20.51 10.11
CA LEU A 390 -2.57 20.36 8.75
C LEU A 390 -3.71 20.29 7.72
N SER A 391 -3.67 21.15 6.69
CA SER A 391 -4.80 21.37 5.79
C SER A 391 -5.30 20.12 5.06
N ASN A 392 -4.40 19.20 4.71
CA ASN A 392 -4.75 18.03 3.89
C ASN A 392 -4.91 16.74 4.72
N LEU A 393 -4.59 16.78 6.02
CA LEU A 393 -4.54 15.59 6.86
C LEU A 393 -5.93 14.98 6.99
N SER A 394 -6.09 13.77 6.46
CA SER A 394 -7.35 13.02 6.43
C SER A 394 -7.36 11.86 7.42
N SER A 395 -6.19 11.29 7.73
CA SER A 395 -6.05 10.16 8.64
C SER A 395 -4.84 10.30 9.56
N LEU A 396 -5.11 10.18 10.86
CA LEU A 396 -4.11 10.15 11.92
C LEU A 396 -4.33 8.91 12.78
N MET A 397 -3.41 7.94 12.68
CA MET A 397 -3.49 6.67 13.41
C MET A 397 -2.24 6.45 14.25
N LEU A 398 -2.42 6.43 15.57
CA LEU A 398 -1.36 6.46 16.58
C LEU A 398 -1.60 5.44 17.71
N THR A 399 -2.56 4.53 17.53
CA THR A 399 -2.91 3.45 18.47
C THR A 399 -1.69 2.71 19.01
N GLY A 400 -1.68 2.32 20.29
CA GLY A 400 -0.64 1.44 20.84
C GLY A 400 0.71 2.12 20.97
N ASN A 401 0.74 3.27 21.64
CA ASN A 401 1.97 4.04 21.91
C ASN A 401 1.94 4.58 23.36
N PHE A 402 2.91 5.43 23.71
CA PHE A 402 2.97 6.12 25.01
C PHE A 402 2.77 7.63 24.87
N LEU A 403 2.01 8.07 23.87
CA LEU A 403 1.74 9.48 23.61
C LEU A 403 0.84 10.07 24.69
N SER A 404 1.06 11.33 25.01
CA SER A 404 0.35 12.07 26.06
C SER A 404 -0.17 13.41 25.53
N GLY A 405 -0.74 14.22 26.42
CA GLY A 405 -1.32 15.51 26.11
C GLY A 405 -2.85 15.47 26.13
N GLU A 406 -3.47 16.61 25.87
CA GLU A 406 -4.93 16.74 25.79
C GLU A 406 -5.40 16.73 24.34
N LEU A 407 -6.69 16.48 24.12
CA LEU A 407 -7.31 16.62 22.80
C LEU A 407 -7.33 18.11 22.39
N PRO A 408 -7.02 18.44 21.12
CA PRO A 408 -6.97 19.83 20.66
C PRO A 408 -8.37 20.45 20.58
N SER A 409 -8.47 21.78 20.57
CA SER A 409 -9.75 22.45 20.32
C SER A 409 -10.16 22.38 18.84
N THR A 410 -9.19 22.33 17.94
CA THR A 410 -9.40 22.35 16.49
C THR A 410 -8.53 21.29 15.82
N VAL A 411 -9.10 20.64 14.81
CA VAL A 411 -8.38 19.69 13.94
C VAL A 411 -8.47 20.15 12.49
N SER A 412 -7.76 19.44 11.60
CA SER A 412 -7.84 19.62 10.17
C SER A 412 -9.28 19.49 9.72
N TRP A 413 -9.70 20.39 8.84
CA TRP A 413 -11.03 20.38 8.26
C TRP A 413 -11.27 19.11 7.42
N ASN A 414 -10.23 18.41 6.98
CA ASN A 414 -10.32 17.18 6.20
C ASN A 414 -10.18 15.90 7.06
N LEU A 415 -10.02 16.03 8.39
CA LEU A 415 -9.75 14.88 9.25
C LEU A 415 -10.97 13.96 9.37
N SER A 416 -10.91 12.83 8.67
CA SER A 416 -11.98 11.84 8.64
C SER A 416 -11.78 10.69 9.63
N ARG A 417 -10.52 10.39 9.99
CA ARG A 417 -10.18 9.27 10.87
C ARG A 417 -9.11 9.65 11.88
N LEU A 418 -9.44 9.53 13.15
CA LEU A 418 -8.54 9.69 14.29
C LEU A 418 -8.55 8.44 15.16
N GLU A 419 -7.41 7.75 15.25
CA GLU A 419 -7.23 6.60 16.12
C GLU A 419 -6.06 6.81 17.08
N ILE A 420 -6.33 6.90 18.38
CA ILE A 420 -5.37 7.17 19.46
C ILE A 420 -5.53 6.19 20.62
N ASN A 421 -6.06 4.99 20.36
CA ASN A 421 -6.30 3.98 21.41
C ASN A 421 -4.99 3.62 22.12
N ASP A 422 -5.09 3.12 23.35
CA ASP A 422 -3.96 2.52 24.06
C ASP A 422 -2.77 3.50 24.15
N ASN A 423 -3.03 4.68 24.72
CA ASN A 423 -2.08 5.78 24.91
C ASN A 423 -2.27 6.41 26.30
N LYS A 424 -1.75 7.63 26.51
CA LYS A 424 -1.84 8.39 27.77
C LYS A 424 -2.50 9.76 27.57
N PHE A 425 -3.40 9.91 26.60
CA PHE A 425 -4.14 11.16 26.41
C PHE A 425 -5.02 11.44 27.63
N SER A 426 -4.94 12.66 28.15
CA SER A 426 -5.62 13.09 29.37
C SER A 426 -6.51 14.31 29.14
N GLY A 427 -7.05 14.88 30.21
CA GLY A 427 -7.92 16.04 30.14
C GLY A 427 -9.37 15.65 29.81
N GLN A 428 -10.15 16.63 29.36
CA GLN A 428 -11.55 16.45 28.99
C GLN A 428 -11.70 16.39 27.47
N ILE A 429 -12.81 15.80 27.01
CA ILE A 429 -13.23 15.98 25.61
C ILE A 429 -13.70 17.44 25.47
N PRO A 430 -13.09 18.26 24.61
CA PRO A 430 -13.37 19.69 24.55
C PRO A 430 -14.72 19.98 23.89
N ASP A 431 -15.46 21.00 24.34
CA ASP A 431 -16.73 21.41 23.70
C ASP A 431 -16.59 21.78 22.22
N SER A 432 -15.38 22.23 21.84
CA SER A 432 -15.01 22.57 20.47
C SER A 432 -14.85 21.35 19.54
N ILE A 433 -15.01 20.12 20.05
CA ILE A 433 -15.08 18.90 19.24
C ILE A 433 -16.17 18.97 18.16
N SER A 434 -17.20 19.79 18.38
CA SER A 434 -18.24 20.09 17.37
C SER A 434 -17.70 20.67 16.06
N SER A 435 -16.48 21.21 16.06
CA SER A 435 -15.79 21.72 14.86
C SER A 435 -15.15 20.62 14.00
N TRP A 436 -15.07 19.37 14.48
CA TRP A 436 -14.43 18.26 13.79
C TRP A 436 -15.41 17.62 12.79
N THR A 437 -15.99 18.43 11.89
CA THR A 437 -17.22 18.10 11.16
C THR A 437 -17.11 16.92 10.20
N GLU A 438 -15.92 16.67 9.65
CA GLU A 438 -15.68 15.57 8.69
C GLU A 438 -15.34 14.24 9.39
N LEU A 439 -15.25 14.22 10.71
CA LEU A 439 -14.82 13.05 11.45
C LEU A 439 -15.83 11.90 11.32
N ASN A 440 -15.38 10.80 10.74
CA ASN A 440 -16.16 9.58 10.53
C ASN A 440 -15.78 8.49 11.53
N VAL A 441 -14.48 8.35 11.84
CA VAL A 441 -13.97 7.36 12.79
C VAL A 441 -13.21 8.06 13.89
N PHE A 442 -13.64 7.87 15.13
CA PHE A 442 -12.90 8.32 16.30
C PHE A 442 -12.76 7.20 17.32
N LYS A 443 -11.52 6.79 17.57
CA LYS A 443 -11.19 5.77 18.55
C LYS A 443 -10.14 6.31 19.52
N ALA A 444 -10.53 6.38 20.80
CA ALA A 444 -9.68 6.85 21.89
C ALA A 444 -9.82 5.97 23.14
N SER A 445 -10.04 4.68 22.94
CA SER A 445 -10.11 3.67 24.00
C SER A 445 -8.81 3.59 24.81
N ASN A 446 -8.91 3.15 26.06
CA ASN A 446 -7.77 2.88 26.95
C ASN A 446 -6.79 4.07 27.04
N ASN A 447 -7.33 5.22 27.44
CA ASN A 447 -6.59 6.46 27.69
C ASN A 447 -6.92 6.99 29.11
N LEU A 448 -6.50 8.21 29.41
CA LEU A 448 -6.75 8.91 30.68
C LEU A 448 -7.79 10.04 30.52
N LEU A 449 -8.66 9.97 29.52
CA LEU A 449 -9.69 10.98 29.29
C LEU A 449 -10.68 10.99 30.46
N SER A 450 -11.15 12.18 30.82
CA SER A 450 -11.97 12.43 32.01
C SER A 450 -13.04 13.49 31.74
N GLY A 451 -13.85 13.80 32.76
CA GLY A 451 -14.96 14.74 32.61
C GLY A 451 -16.16 14.13 31.90
N GLU A 452 -17.10 14.97 31.49
CA GLU A 452 -18.34 14.54 30.84
C GLU A 452 -18.16 14.43 29.32
N ILE A 453 -19.00 13.64 28.66
CA ILE A 453 -19.12 13.66 27.20
C ILE A 453 -19.95 14.90 26.84
N PRO A 454 -19.35 15.94 26.22
CA PRO A 454 -20.06 17.21 25.99
C PRO A 454 -21.21 17.02 24.99
N THR A 455 -22.31 17.73 25.21
CA THR A 455 -23.49 17.67 24.32
C THR A 455 -23.15 18.08 22.89
N SER A 456 -22.20 19.00 22.72
CA SER A 456 -21.69 19.44 21.41
C SER A 456 -21.09 18.29 20.59
N PHE A 457 -20.59 17.23 21.22
CA PHE A 457 -20.05 16.06 20.51
C PHE A 457 -21.10 15.34 19.67
N THR A 458 -22.37 15.43 20.08
CA THR A 458 -23.50 14.86 19.31
C THR A 458 -23.71 15.57 17.96
N SER A 459 -23.08 16.71 17.71
CA SER A 459 -23.20 17.42 16.43
C SER A 459 -22.46 16.73 15.27
N LEU A 460 -21.57 15.78 15.56
CA LEU A 460 -20.79 15.06 14.55
C LEU A 460 -21.64 14.00 13.84
N SER A 461 -22.47 14.44 12.90
CA SER A 461 -23.47 13.59 12.22
C SER A 461 -22.86 12.55 11.26
N GLN A 462 -21.61 12.76 10.81
CA GLN A 462 -20.87 11.82 9.95
C GLN A 462 -20.21 10.68 10.74
N LEU A 463 -20.16 10.77 12.07
CA LEU A 463 -19.48 9.81 12.92
C LEU A 463 -20.16 8.44 12.79
N SER A 464 -19.39 7.46 12.32
CA SER A 464 -19.83 6.08 12.08
C SER A 464 -19.33 5.11 13.14
N VAL A 465 -18.14 5.38 13.70
CA VAL A 465 -17.48 4.56 14.73
C VAL A 465 -16.97 5.46 15.83
N LEU A 466 -17.44 5.20 17.06
CA LEU A 466 -16.99 5.89 18.26
C LEU A 466 -16.56 4.89 19.34
N HIS A 467 -15.28 4.92 19.70
CA HIS A 467 -14.75 4.13 20.81
C HIS A 467 -14.12 5.04 21.87
N LEU A 468 -14.61 4.99 23.09
CA LEU A 468 -14.10 5.71 24.27
C LEU A 468 -13.98 4.80 25.49
N ASP A 469 -14.02 3.49 25.31
CA ASP A 469 -13.96 2.52 26.40
C ASP A 469 -12.63 2.56 27.16
N GLY A 470 -12.62 2.18 28.45
CA GLY A 470 -11.40 2.15 29.26
C GLY A 470 -10.83 3.54 29.59
N ASN A 471 -11.68 4.53 29.82
CA ASN A 471 -11.29 5.89 30.23
C ASN A 471 -11.85 6.20 31.64
N SER A 472 -11.77 7.47 32.05
CA SER A 472 -12.35 8.00 33.29
C SER A 472 -13.52 8.96 33.04
N LEU A 473 -14.26 8.78 31.93
CA LEU A 473 -15.41 9.62 31.58
C LEU A 473 -16.55 9.45 32.59
N SER A 474 -17.22 10.54 32.94
CA SER A 474 -18.28 10.62 33.95
C SER A 474 -19.50 11.39 33.44
N GLY A 475 -20.46 11.68 34.31
CA GLY A 475 -21.70 12.37 33.93
C GLY A 475 -22.71 11.44 33.29
N GLU A 476 -23.71 12.01 32.61
CA GLU A 476 -24.74 11.26 31.88
C GLU A 476 -24.42 11.18 30.39
N LEU A 477 -25.01 10.19 29.70
CA LEU A 477 -24.92 10.14 28.23
C LEU A 477 -25.86 11.23 27.63
N PRO A 478 -25.37 12.11 26.74
CA PRO A 478 -26.17 13.21 26.20
C PRO A 478 -27.50 12.78 25.59
N SER A 479 -28.58 13.52 25.85
CA SER A 479 -29.92 13.20 25.34
C SER A 479 -30.07 13.47 23.83
N GLU A 480 -29.22 14.35 23.30
CA GLU A 480 -29.10 14.76 21.91
C GLU A 480 -28.42 13.70 21.02
N ILE A 481 -28.06 12.54 21.58
CA ILE A 481 -27.36 11.44 20.88
C ILE A 481 -28.02 11.00 19.57
N LYS A 482 -29.34 11.23 19.42
CA LYS A 482 -30.09 11.00 18.17
C LYS A 482 -29.47 11.67 16.93
N SER A 483 -28.64 12.71 17.11
CA SER A 483 -27.96 13.45 16.05
C SER A 483 -26.80 12.67 15.39
N TRP A 484 -26.28 11.62 16.04
CA TRP A 484 -25.30 10.70 15.47
C TRP A 484 -25.96 9.70 14.48
N SER A 485 -26.65 10.22 13.48
CA SER A 485 -27.50 9.41 12.59
C SER A 485 -26.75 8.34 11.77
N SER A 486 -25.44 8.50 11.60
CA SER A 486 -24.57 7.60 10.83
C SER A 486 -23.89 6.52 11.69
N LEU A 487 -24.09 6.54 13.01
CA LEU A 487 -23.36 5.68 13.94
C LEU A 487 -23.74 4.20 13.76
N THR A 488 -22.71 3.38 13.63
CA THR A 488 -22.80 1.92 13.51
C THR A 488 -22.22 1.21 14.72
N THR A 489 -21.21 1.81 15.37
CA THR A 489 -20.49 1.25 16.51
C THR A 489 -20.33 2.30 17.60
N LEU A 490 -20.73 1.96 18.84
CA LEU A 490 -20.58 2.81 20.02
C LEU A 490 -20.05 1.99 21.21
N HIS A 491 -18.80 2.22 21.58
CA HIS A 491 -18.15 1.56 22.72
C HIS A 491 -17.78 2.59 23.78
N LEU A 492 -18.41 2.49 24.96
CA LEU A 492 -18.20 3.36 26.13
C LEU A 492 -17.87 2.56 27.40
N ALA A 493 -17.55 1.27 27.25
CA ALA A 493 -17.34 0.36 28.37
C ALA A 493 -16.22 0.83 29.32
N ARG A 494 -16.18 0.32 30.56
CA ARG A 494 -15.10 0.59 31.53
C ARG A 494 -14.87 2.09 31.74
N ASN A 495 -15.92 2.82 32.10
CA ASN A 495 -15.91 4.24 32.42
C ASN A 495 -16.64 4.51 33.75
N LYS A 496 -16.94 5.78 34.06
CA LYS A 496 -17.72 6.22 35.23
C LYS A 496 -19.05 6.88 34.80
N LEU A 497 -19.56 6.56 33.61
CA LEU A 497 -20.82 7.12 33.10
C LEU A 497 -21.98 6.68 33.98
N SER A 498 -22.93 7.57 34.21
CA SER A 498 -24.01 7.43 35.18
C SER A 498 -25.34 7.92 34.60
N GLY A 499 -26.40 7.92 35.42
CA GLY A 499 -27.74 8.27 34.98
C GLY A 499 -28.41 7.20 34.11
N PRO A 500 -29.60 7.47 33.57
CA PRO A 500 -30.32 6.53 32.73
C PRO A 500 -29.72 6.41 31.32
N ILE A 501 -29.86 5.24 30.70
CA ILE A 501 -29.61 5.12 29.25
C ILE A 501 -30.68 5.95 28.52
N PRO A 502 -30.33 6.97 27.73
CA PRO A 502 -31.31 7.86 27.11
C PRO A 502 -32.14 7.12 26.07
N GLN A 503 -33.46 7.27 26.12
CA GLN A 503 -34.38 6.71 25.11
C GLN A 503 -34.00 7.13 23.68
N ALA A 504 -33.35 8.28 23.52
CA ALA A 504 -32.89 8.81 22.25
C ALA A 504 -31.94 7.87 21.48
N ILE A 505 -31.26 6.94 22.16
CA ILE A 505 -30.41 5.93 21.50
C ILE A 505 -31.20 5.07 20.50
N SER A 506 -32.52 4.92 20.70
CA SER A 506 -33.41 4.17 19.79
C SER A 506 -33.60 4.82 18.42
N TYR A 507 -33.16 6.07 18.23
CA TYR A 507 -33.18 6.74 16.93
C TYR A 507 -31.96 6.41 16.06
N LEU A 508 -30.93 5.78 16.63
CA LEU A 508 -29.71 5.38 15.93
C LEU A 508 -29.92 4.10 15.11
N LYS A 509 -30.74 4.19 14.06
CA LYS A 509 -31.19 3.01 13.28
C LYS A 509 -30.05 2.21 12.64
N GLY A 510 -28.90 2.85 12.40
CA GLY A 510 -27.70 2.22 11.85
C GLY A 510 -26.84 1.50 12.89
N LEU A 511 -27.13 1.64 14.19
CA LEU A 511 -26.31 1.08 15.25
C LEU A 511 -26.41 -0.45 15.26
N LEU A 512 -25.26 -1.10 15.15
CA LEU A 512 -25.11 -2.55 15.11
C LEU A 512 -24.36 -3.09 16.34
N ASP A 513 -23.40 -2.32 16.85
CA ASP A 513 -22.55 -2.73 17.97
C ASP A 513 -22.60 -1.67 19.08
N LEU A 514 -23.05 -2.08 20.26
CA LEU A 514 -23.22 -1.22 21.42
C LEU A 514 -22.64 -1.88 22.67
N ASP A 515 -21.59 -1.28 23.24
CA ASP A 515 -21.02 -1.68 24.52
C ASP A 515 -21.03 -0.52 25.51
N LEU A 516 -21.87 -0.64 26.55
CA LEU A 516 -21.99 0.28 27.69
C LEU A 516 -21.61 -0.40 29.01
N SER A 517 -20.94 -1.55 28.96
CA SER A 517 -20.65 -2.36 30.15
C SER A 517 -19.67 -1.69 31.11
N GLU A 518 -19.61 -2.17 32.36
CA GLU A 518 -18.65 -1.70 33.37
C GLU A 518 -18.72 -0.17 33.58
N ASN A 519 -19.92 0.32 33.85
CA ASN A 519 -20.22 1.73 34.10
C ASN A 519 -21.13 1.86 35.35
N GLN A 520 -21.75 3.03 35.52
CA GLN A 520 -22.69 3.32 36.60
C GLN A 520 -24.09 3.67 36.08
N PHE A 521 -24.46 3.24 34.86
CA PHE A 521 -25.79 3.48 34.30
C PHE A 521 -26.86 2.89 35.20
N SER A 522 -27.94 3.64 35.43
CA SER A 522 -29.03 3.29 36.35
C SER A 522 -30.40 3.39 35.67
N GLY A 523 -31.47 3.08 36.40
CA GLY A 523 -32.84 3.09 35.84
C GLY A 523 -33.13 1.88 34.94
N GLU A 524 -34.23 1.95 34.20
CA GLU A 524 -34.68 0.86 33.33
C GLU A 524 -34.01 0.93 31.95
N ILE A 525 -33.82 -0.22 31.31
CA ILE A 525 -33.40 -0.29 29.91
C ILE A 525 -34.56 0.23 29.04
N PRO A 526 -34.40 1.31 28.25
CA PRO A 526 -35.51 1.90 27.50
C PRO A 526 -36.15 0.87 26.55
N PRO A 527 -37.46 0.58 26.67
CA PRO A 527 -38.12 -0.42 25.83
C PRO A 527 -38.02 -0.12 24.32
N GLN A 528 -37.90 1.18 23.97
CA GLN A 528 -37.77 1.65 22.59
C GLN A 528 -36.44 1.21 21.94
N MET A 529 -35.42 0.83 22.72
CA MET A 529 -34.20 0.22 22.19
C MET A 529 -34.49 -1.06 21.38
N SER A 530 -35.62 -1.72 21.63
CA SER A 530 -36.10 -2.86 20.82
C SER A 530 -36.30 -2.55 19.32
N ARG A 531 -36.27 -1.27 18.93
CA ARG A 531 -36.31 -0.84 17.52
C ARG A 531 -34.96 -0.99 16.82
N LEU A 532 -33.87 -1.06 17.58
CA LEU A 532 -32.52 -1.24 17.06
C LEU A 532 -32.33 -2.70 16.63
N ARG A 533 -31.50 -2.91 15.61
CA ARG A 533 -31.14 -4.24 15.10
C ARG A 533 -29.68 -4.52 15.44
N LEU A 534 -29.38 -4.54 16.74
CA LEU A 534 -28.05 -4.80 17.23
C LEU A 534 -27.60 -6.21 16.84
N SER A 535 -26.35 -6.32 16.41
CA SER A 535 -25.62 -7.58 16.28
C SER A 535 -24.92 -7.92 17.59
N THR A 536 -24.41 -6.89 18.28
CA THR A 536 -23.74 -7.00 19.58
C THR A 536 -24.33 -5.98 20.55
N LEU A 537 -24.63 -6.44 21.77
CA LEU A 537 -25.06 -5.60 22.88
C LEU A 537 -24.32 -6.04 24.14
N ASN A 538 -23.80 -5.10 24.91
CA ASN A 538 -23.27 -5.39 26.23
C ASN A 538 -23.60 -4.25 27.20
N LEU A 539 -24.42 -4.55 28.22
CA LEU A 539 -24.84 -3.64 29.29
C LEU A 539 -24.43 -4.18 30.67
N SER A 540 -23.56 -5.18 30.71
CA SER A 540 -23.18 -5.88 31.94
C SER A 540 -22.45 -4.95 32.92
N SER A 541 -22.46 -5.30 34.20
CA SER A 541 -21.74 -4.56 35.25
C SER A 541 -22.12 -3.08 35.33
N ASN A 542 -23.42 -2.83 35.52
CA ASN A 542 -24.01 -1.50 35.72
C ASN A 542 -24.95 -1.50 36.95
N LYS A 543 -25.76 -0.45 37.11
CA LYS A 543 -26.80 -0.32 38.15
C LYS A 543 -28.20 -0.34 37.52
N LEU A 544 -28.37 -1.06 36.41
CA LEU A 544 -29.64 -1.13 35.70
C LEU A 544 -30.67 -1.94 36.50
N THR A 545 -31.93 -1.55 36.36
CA THR A 545 -33.07 -2.06 37.13
C THR A 545 -34.22 -2.44 36.20
N GLY A 546 -35.15 -3.23 36.71
CA GLY A 546 -36.41 -3.52 36.02
C GLY A 546 -36.30 -4.67 35.02
N ARG A 547 -37.29 -4.76 34.13
CA ARG A 547 -37.44 -5.89 33.22
C ARG A 547 -36.65 -5.66 31.93
N ILE A 548 -35.95 -6.69 31.47
CA ILE A 548 -35.31 -6.68 30.14
C ILE A 548 -36.38 -6.56 29.04
N PRO A 549 -36.24 -5.63 28.08
CA PRO A 549 -37.14 -5.55 26.93
C PRO A 549 -37.20 -6.86 26.17
N PHE A 550 -38.40 -7.30 25.79
CA PHE A 550 -38.65 -8.61 25.18
C PHE A 550 -37.77 -8.90 23.94
N ALA A 551 -37.43 -7.89 23.15
CA ALA A 551 -36.59 -8.06 21.97
C ALA A 551 -35.16 -8.54 22.30
N PHE A 552 -34.67 -8.26 23.52
CA PHE A 552 -33.35 -8.69 23.99
C PHE A 552 -33.42 -9.91 24.92
N ASP A 553 -34.62 -10.43 25.20
CA ASP A 553 -34.85 -11.58 26.07
C ASP A 553 -34.62 -12.91 25.31
N ASN A 554 -33.38 -13.12 24.84
CA ASN A 554 -32.97 -14.30 24.09
C ASN A 554 -31.48 -14.63 24.32
N LEU A 555 -31.06 -15.86 23.98
CA LEU A 555 -29.71 -16.36 24.26
C LEU A 555 -28.58 -15.60 23.55
N ALA A 556 -28.86 -14.87 22.47
CA ALA A 556 -27.82 -14.06 21.80
C ALA A 556 -27.27 -12.95 22.70
N TYR A 557 -28.06 -12.50 23.68
CA TYR A 557 -27.71 -11.44 24.63
C TYR A 557 -27.57 -11.94 26.06
N GLU A 558 -27.38 -13.25 26.27
CA GLU A 558 -27.35 -13.85 27.61
C GLU A 558 -26.33 -13.18 28.55
N ASN A 559 -25.14 -12.86 28.01
CA ASN A 559 -24.05 -12.24 28.79
C ASN A 559 -24.19 -10.72 28.90
N SER A 560 -25.05 -10.10 28.10
CA SER A 560 -25.19 -8.65 27.99
C SER A 560 -25.74 -7.99 29.25
N PHE A 561 -26.30 -8.75 30.19
CA PHE A 561 -27.00 -8.22 31.36
C PHE A 561 -26.38 -8.64 32.70
N LEU A 562 -25.27 -9.38 32.68
CA LEU A 562 -24.61 -9.88 33.88
C LEU A 562 -24.24 -8.74 34.84
N ASN A 563 -24.13 -9.03 36.13
CA ASN A 563 -23.75 -8.09 37.18
C ASN A 563 -24.63 -6.82 37.28
N ASN A 564 -25.93 -6.94 36.96
CA ASN A 564 -26.96 -5.95 37.28
C ASN A 564 -27.99 -6.61 38.23
N PRO A 565 -27.87 -6.42 39.56
CA PRO A 565 -28.61 -7.24 40.54
C PRO A 565 -30.13 -7.02 40.50
N ASP A 566 -30.58 -5.85 40.05
CA ASP A 566 -31.99 -5.44 40.03
C ASP A 566 -32.63 -5.62 38.64
N LEU A 567 -31.91 -6.22 37.68
CA LEU A 567 -32.49 -6.65 36.41
C LEU A 567 -33.17 -8.00 36.56
N CYS A 568 -34.29 -8.16 35.86
CA CYS A 568 -35.06 -9.38 35.83
C CYS A 568 -35.51 -9.75 34.42
N ALA A 569 -35.68 -11.05 34.18
CA ALA A 569 -36.13 -11.60 32.90
C ALA A 569 -37.59 -12.09 32.96
N SER A 570 -38.19 -12.35 31.79
CA SER A 570 -39.52 -12.97 31.72
C SER A 570 -39.54 -14.34 32.39
N ALA A 571 -40.70 -14.77 32.89
CA ALA A 571 -40.89 -16.15 33.38
C ALA A 571 -40.65 -17.22 32.30
N SER A 572 -40.75 -16.83 31.03
CA SER A 572 -40.51 -17.66 29.84
C SER A 572 -39.14 -17.41 29.21
N SER A 573 -38.26 -16.65 29.86
CA SER A 573 -36.94 -16.30 29.33
C SER A 573 -36.04 -17.53 29.23
N PRO A 574 -35.27 -17.67 28.14
CA PRO A 574 -34.22 -18.68 28.06
C PRO A 574 -32.94 -18.29 28.84
N ILE A 575 -32.84 -17.06 29.35
CA ILE A 575 -31.67 -16.55 30.08
C ILE A 575 -31.77 -17.02 31.55
N SER A 576 -31.00 -18.03 31.94
CA SER A 576 -31.05 -18.61 33.29
C SER A 576 -30.35 -17.78 34.38
N ASN A 577 -29.53 -16.80 33.98
CA ASN A 577 -28.64 -16.08 34.88
C ASN A 577 -29.31 -14.87 35.58
N LEU A 578 -30.60 -14.63 35.31
CA LEU A 578 -31.38 -13.52 35.87
C LEU A 578 -32.62 -14.03 36.61
N HIS A 579 -33.02 -13.31 37.66
CA HIS A 579 -34.23 -13.67 38.40
C HIS A 579 -35.50 -13.32 37.59
N ASN A 580 -36.60 -14.04 37.84
CA ASN A 580 -37.88 -13.82 37.17
C ASN A 580 -38.63 -12.61 37.75
N CYS A 581 -39.03 -11.65 36.91
CA CYS A 581 -39.73 -10.43 37.37
C CYS A 581 -41.04 -10.67 38.14
N TYR A 582 -41.68 -11.84 37.96
CA TYR A 582 -42.98 -12.15 38.58
C TYR A 582 -42.85 -12.90 39.91
N THR A 583 -41.64 -13.28 40.33
CA THR A 583 -41.42 -13.72 41.71
C THR A 583 -41.40 -12.49 42.60
N LYS A 584 -42.46 -12.25 43.39
CA LYS A 584 -42.44 -11.27 44.48
C LYS A 584 -41.17 -11.48 45.29
N SER A 585 -40.24 -10.52 45.24
CA SER A 585 -39.11 -10.48 46.17
C SER A 585 -39.66 -10.33 47.59
N SER A 586 -39.67 -11.44 48.33
CA SER A 586 -39.70 -11.43 49.79
C SER A 586 -38.27 -11.47 50.32
N HIS A 587 -37.38 -10.61 49.83
CA HIS A 587 -36.08 -10.43 50.47
C HIS A 587 -35.66 -8.96 50.43
N SER A 588 -36.14 -8.23 51.43
CA SER A 588 -35.20 -7.38 52.15
C SER A 588 -34.14 -8.32 52.73
N GLN A 589 -33.00 -8.43 52.05
CA GLN A 589 -31.80 -8.93 52.71
C GLN A 589 -31.40 -7.87 53.74
N LYS A 590 -32.01 -7.94 54.93
CA LYS A 590 -31.30 -7.58 56.15
C LYS A 590 -30.12 -8.53 56.21
N SER A 591 -28.95 -8.05 55.83
CA SER A 591 -27.68 -8.73 56.05
C SER A 591 -27.66 -9.24 57.50
N SER A 592 -27.48 -10.56 57.65
CA SER A 592 -27.43 -11.22 58.95
C SER A 592 -26.45 -10.48 59.86
N PRO A 593 -26.79 -10.19 61.13
CA PRO A 593 -25.87 -9.54 62.07
C PRO A 593 -24.53 -10.29 62.21
N LYS A 594 -24.47 -11.56 61.83
CA LYS A 594 -23.23 -12.36 61.74
C LYS A 594 -22.30 -11.93 60.60
N ILE A 595 -22.83 -11.47 59.47
CA ILE A 595 -22.04 -11.02 58.31
C ILE A 595 -21.48 -9.62 58.59
N ILE A 596 -22.28 -8.72 59.17
CA ILE A 596 -21.80 -7.40 59.63
C ILE A 596 -20.71 -7.57 60.70
N ALA A 597 -20.92 -8.48 61.66
CA ALA A 597 -19.90 -8.81 62.66
C ALA A 597 -18.61 -9.38 62.03
N MET A 598 -18.71 -10.25 61.02
CA MET A 598 -17.54 -10.76 60.30
C MET A 598 -16.82 -9.66 59.52
N ILE A 599 -17.53 -8.75 58.85
CA ILE A 599 -16.92 -7.61 58.11
C ILE A 599 -16.22 -6.66 59.09
N VAL A 600 -16.82 -6.37 60.25
CA VAL A 600 -16.20 -5.54 61.30
C VAL A 600 -14.95 -6.21 61.88
N VAL A 601 -14.97 -7.53 62.09
CA VAL A 601 -13.79 -8.28 62.56
C VAL A 601 -12.70 -8.33 61.49
N LEU A 602 -13.06 -8.54 60.22
CA LEU A 602 -12.12 -8.60 59.11
C LEU A 602 -11.47 -7.22 58.86
N SER A 603 -12.26 -6.15 58.90
CA SER A 603 -11.77 -4.78 58.78
C SER A 603 -10.90 -4.37 59.97
N ALA A 604 -11.28 -4.74 61.20
CA ALA A 604 -10.42 -4.56 62.37
C ALA A 604 -9.09 -5.33 62.24
N PHE A 605 -9.12 -6.56 61.72
CA PHE A 605 -7.92 -7.35 61.47
C PHE A 605 -7.02 -6.72 60.40
N ILE A 606 -7.59 -6.23 59.29
CA ILE A 606 -6.84 -5.52 58.23
C ILE A 606 -6.21 -4.24 58.78
N ILE A 607 -6.93 -3.46 59.59
CA ILE A 607 -6.38 -2.27 60.25
C ILE A 607 -5.23 -2.66 61.18
N LEU A 608 -5.36 -3.75 61.94
CA LEU A 608 -4.31 -4.23 62.84
C LEU A 608 -3.06 -4.67 62.07
N VAL A 609 -3.24 -5.35 60.94
CA VAL A 609 -2.14 -5.73 60.03
C VAL A 609 -1.50 -4.49 59.41
N ALA A 610 -2.27 -3.48 59.00
CA ALA A 610 -1.74 -2.23 58.46
C ALA A 610 -0.94 -1.44 59.50
N ILE A 611 -1.39 -1.42 60.76
CA ILE A 611 -0.65 -0.83 61.90
C ILE A 611 0.64 -1.63 62.14
N LEU A 612 0.59 -2.95 62.09
CA LEU A 612 1.78 -3.79 62.27
C LEU A 612 2.80 -3.57 61.13
N CYS A 613 2.34 -3.52 59.88
CA CYS A 613 3.17 -3.24 58.71
C CYS A 613 3.80 -1.85 58.79
N THR A 614 3.03 -0.82 59.19
CA THR A 614 3.57 0.54 59.37
C THR A 614 4.56 0.61 60.53
N MET A 615 4.35 -0.14 61.63
CA MET A 615 5.34 -0.27 62.70
C MET A 615 6.62 -0.98 62.25
N ILE A 616 6.51 -2.02 61.41
CA ILE A 616 7.66 -2.73 60.84
C ILE A 616 8.42 -1.80 59.87
N VAL A 617 7.72 -1.10 58.98
CA VAL A 617 8.32 -0.11 58.07
C VAL A 617 8.98 1.02 58.85
N TYR A 618 8.35 1.49 59.94
CA TYR A 618 8.93 2.50 60.82
C TYR A 618 10.17 1.99 61.56
N ARG A 619 10.19 0.74 62.02
CA ARG A 619 11.39 0.10 62.58
C ARG A 619 12.50 -0.06 61.55
N LEU A 620 12.18 -0.45 60.32
CA LEU A 620 13.13 -0.55 59.22
C LEU A 620 13.67 0.84 58.81
N TYR A 621 12.83 1.87 58.85
CA TYR A 621 13.22 3.26 58.66
C TYR A 621 14.18 3.74 59.77
N LEU A 622 13.88 3.43 61.03
CA LEU A 622 14.76 3.74 62.16
C LEU A 622 16.10 2.99 62.07
N GLN A 623 16.10 1.72 61.67
CA GLN A 623 17.32 0.96 61.42
C GLN A 623 18.14 1.55 60.26
N LYS A 624 17.49 2.00 59.19
CA LYS A 624 18.15 2.69 58.06
C LYS A 624 18.73 4.05 58.48
N LYS A 625 18.04 4.80 59.34
CA LYS A 625 18.52 6.06 59.94
C LYS A 625 19.71 5.83 60.88
N HIS A 626 19.71 4.78 61.69
CA HIS A 626 20.87 4.41 62.53
C HIS A 626 22.07 3.95 61.70
N LYS A 627 21.85 3.23 60.60
CA LYS A 627 22.93 2.86 59.66
C LYS A 627 23.54 4.09 58.99
N HIS A 628 22.72 5.07 58.62
CA HIS A 628 23.17 6.34 58.02
C HIS A 628 23.91 7.26 59.02
N ILE A 629 23.62 7.17 60.32
CA ILE A 629 24.34 7.90 61.39
C ILE A 629 25.67 7.19 61.76
N ALA A 630 25.71 5.85 61.68
CA ALA A 630 26.94 5.08 61.83
C ALA A 630 27.92 5.31 60.66
N ASP A 631 27.43 5.44 59.43
CA ASP A 631 28.27 5.76 58.26
C ASP A 631 28.79 7.21 58.29
N LEU A 632 28.04 8.17 58.85
CA LEU A 632 28.54 9.55 59.04
C LEU A 632 29.61 9.70 60.13
N THR A 633 29.70 8.74 61.06
CA THR A 633 30.73 8.75 62.11
C THR A 633 32.01 8.01 61.70
N ALA A 634 31.97 7.18 60.66
CA ALA A 634 33.14 6.54 60.06
C ALA A 634 33.97 7.47 59.14
N TRP A 635 33.40 8.58 58.66
CA TRP A 635 34.08 9.53 57.75
C TRP A 635 34.83 10.69 58.46
N LYS A 636 34.91 10.70 59.80
CA LYS A 636 35.66 11.71 60.58
C LYS A 636 37.01 11.22 61.13
N LEU A 637 37.49 10.06 60.71
CA LEU A 637 38.73 9.45 61.20
C LEU A 637 39.64 8.90 60.09
N VAL A 638 39.76 9.57 58.94
CA VAL A 638 40.91 9.40 58.01
C VAL A 638 41.15 10.72 57.28
N GLU A 639 42.06 11.54 57.79
CA GLU A 639 43.14 12.20 57.03
C GLU A 639 43.92 13.13 57.98
N LYS A 640 45.15 12.72 58.21
CA LYS A 640 46.27 13.48 58.75
C LYS A 640 47.33 13.46 57.66
#